data_AF-A0A3S1DAB6-F1
#
_entry.id   AF-A0A3S1DAB6-F1
#
_cell.length_a   1.000
_cell.length_b   1.000
_cell.length_c   1.000
_cell.angle_alpha   90.00
_cell.angle_beta   90.00
_cell.angle_gamma   90.00
#
_symmetry.space_group_name_H-M   'P 1'
#
loop_
_entity.id
_entity.type
_entity.pdbx_description
1 polymer ?
#
loop_
_entity_poly.entity_id
_entity_poly.type
_entity_poly.pdbx_seq_one_letter_code
_entity_poly.pdbx_strand_id
1 'polypeptide(L)'
;MLTPYLLERSTGKQYFVNGCIPSEETPQKLTDVLPTTTQLPPVVDLRRYMSVVEDQGKIGSCTANTLVAAYEYLANRKNGSYIDFSRLFLYYNARKRDNIQGDKGSSIATSITVMQQQGVCKEATWPYQPHLVNVEPSAQAYQEARNFLLKDARQLPIDLYTMKNFLASGYPFAFGIKLFNSFQQASKSGWVTMPSPNSEEGLQVHGHHAMLCVGYSDKHQVFIVRNSWSERWGHGGYCYIPYSYLANPQYSFDLWAICDASLDTTPTTLFSMSSDLALDSWVTDEDSIVQPFTENEYDYEFQYLEDV
;
A
#
# COMPACT_ATOMS: atom_id res chain seq x y z
N MET A 1 -6.60 -23.60 -3.13
CA MET A 1 -5.89 -22.77 -2.13
C MET A 1 -4.44 -22.70 -2.57
N LEU A 2 -3.93 -21.51 -2.85
CA LEU A 2 -2.51 -21.30 -3.21
C LEU A 2 -1.66 -21.44 -1.93
N THR A 3 -0.61 -22.25 -1.97
CA THR A 3 0.33 -22.48 -0.86
C THR A 3 0.97 -21.15 -0.44
N PRO A 4 1.13 -20.86 0.87
CA PRO A 4 1.82 -19.65 1.30
C PRO A 4 3.26 -19.63 0.76
N TYR A 5 3.62 -18.58 0.02
CA TYR A 5 4.92 -18.46 -0.64
C TYR A 5 5.83 -17.51 0.15
N LEU A 6 7.00 -18.00 0.55
CA LEU A 6 8.05 -17.17 1.15
C LEU A 6 9.02 -16.74 0.06
N LEU A 7 9.12 -15.44 -0.17
CA LEU A 7 10.12 -14.87 -1.07
C LEU A 7 11.42 -14.72 -0.31
N GLU A 8 12.41 -15.55 -0.63
CA GLU A 8 13.75 -15.51 -0.05
C GLU A 8 14.65 -14.57 -0.84
N ARG A 9 15.23 -13.57 -0.17
CA ARG A 9 16.18 -12.64 -0.79
C ARG A 9 17.60 -13.21 -0.76
N SER A 10 18.48 -12.66 -1.58
CA SER A 10 19.94 -12.94 -1.52
C SER A 10 20.58 -12.68 -0.15
N THR A 11 19.88 -11.96 0.75
CA THR A 11 20.28 -11.72 2.13
C THR A 11 19.78 -12.78 3.13
N GLY A 12 19.06 -13.82 2.66
CA GLY A 12 18.42 -14.85 3.49
C GLY A 12 17.13 -14.40 4.19
N LYS A 13 16.68 -13.15 3.97
CA LYS A 13 15.43 -12.65 4.56
C LYS A 13 14.24 -13.13 3.75
N GLN A 14 13.23 -13.65 4.44
CA GLN A 14 12.01 -14.21 3.84
C GLN A 14 10.81 -13.32 4.09
N TYR A 15 9.96 -13.17 3.06
CA TYR A 15 8.74 -12.38 3.09
C TYR A 15 7.52 -13.21 2.72
N PHE A 16 6.41 -13.02 3.44
CA PHE A 16 5.16 -13.66 3.06
C PHE A 16 4.53 -12.92 1.87
N VAL A 17 4.46 -13.61 0.74
CA VAL A 17 3.73 -13.20 -0.45
C VAL A 17 2.45 -14.03 -0.50
N ASN A 18 1.33 -13.45 -0.97
CA ASN A 18 -0.03 -14.00 -0.91
C ASN A 18 -0.87 -13.60 0.32
N GLY A 19 -0.55 -12.46 0.96
CA GLY A 19 -1.32 -11.92 2.09
C GLY A 19 -2.55 -11.09 1.71
N CYS A 20 -2.74 -10.79 0.42
CA CYS A 20 -3.86 -9.98 -0.06
C CYS A 20 -4.94 -10.87 -0.69
N ILE A 21 -6.13 -10.88 -0.11
CA ILE A 21 -7.28 -11.65 -0.63
C ILE A 21 -8.15 -10.69 -1.44
N PRO A 22 -8.48 -10.99 -2.71
CA PRO A 22 -9.46 -10.21 -3.47
C PRO A 22 -10.82 -10.18 -2.76
N SER A 23 -11.40 -9.00 -2.63
CA SER A 23 -12.76 -8.82 -2.13
C SER A 23 -13.79 -9.22 -3.18
N GLU A 24 -14.97 -9.66 -2.73
CA GLU A 24 -16.12 -9.89 -3.62
C GLU A 24 -16.89 -8.59 -3.91
N GLU A 25 -16.48 -7.46 -3.31
CA GLU A 25 -17.17 -6.18 -3.44
C GLU A 25 -16.88 -5.53 -4.80
N THR A 26 -17.93 -5.43 -5.62
CA THR A 26 -17.85 -4.71 -6.89
C THR A 26 -17.75 -3.20 -6.63
N PRO A 27 -16.82 -2.47 -7.29
CA PRO A 27 -16.74 -1.02 -7.21
C PRO A 27 -18.10 -0.36 -7.35
N GLN A 28 -18.57 0.30 -6.29
CA GLN A 28 -19.69 1.21 -6.42
C GLN A 28 -19.29 2.32 -7.39
N LYS A 29 -20.19 2.66 -8.31
CA LYS A 29 -19.98 3.75 -9.27
C LYS A 29 -19.65 5.01 -8.44
N LEU A 30 -18.45 5.59 -8.61
CA LEU A 30 -18.06 6.83 -7.95
C LEU A 30 -19.09 7.91 -8.30
N THR A 31 -20.04 8.18 -7.39
CA THR A 31 -21.09 9.18 -7.58
C THR A 31 -20.58 10.59 -7.28
N ASP A 32 -19.52 10.70 -6.47
CA ASP A 32 -18.85 11.95 -6.11
C ASP A 32 -17.46 11.99 -6.75
N VAL A 33 -17.44 12.43 -8.00
CA VAL A 33 -16.21 12.56 -8.78
C VAL A 33 -15.31 13.60 -8.10
N LEU A 34 -14.06 13.23 -7.77
CA LEU A 34 -13.02 14.22 -7.50
C LEU A 34 -13.02 15.24 -8.65
N PRO A 35 -12.79 16.54 -8.40
CA PRO A 35 -12.83 17.55 -9.44
C PRO A 35 -12.02 17.10 -10.66
N THR A 36 -12.69 16.92 -11.80
CA THR A 36 -12.05 16.52 -13.05
C THR A 36 -11.31 17.72 -13.61
N THR A 37 -9.98 17.69 -13.49
CA THR A 37 -9.13 18.66 -14.18
C THR A 37 -8.90 18.16 -15.61
N THR A 38 -8.98 19.05 -16.59
CA THR A 38 -8.75 18.69 -18.00
C THR A 38 -7.31 18.31 -18.29
N GLN A 39 -6.37 18.70 -17.42
CA GLN A 39 -4.96 18.33 -17.53
C GLN A 39 -4.36 18.04 -16.15
N LEU A 40 -3.92 16.82 -15.96
CA LEU A 40 -3.19 16.38 -14.76
C LEU A 40 -1.71 16.82 -14.86
N PRO A 41 -1.03 17.10 -13.72
CA PRO A 41 0.40 17.35 -13.74
C PRO A 41 1.15 16.14 -14.33
N PRO A 42 2.30 16.32 -14.99
CA PRO A 42 3.06 15.21 -15.58
C PRO A 42 3.70 14.30 -14.54
N VAL A 43 3.90 14.80 -13.32
CA VAL A 43 4.51 14.10 -12.20
C VAL A 43 3.80 14.46 -10.90
N VAL A 44 3.62 13.47 -10.04
CA VAL A 44 3.15 13.64 -8.66
C VAL A 44 4.01 12.74 -7.75
N ASP A 45 4.48 13.30 -6.64
CA ASP A 45 5.20 12.54 -5.62
C ASP A 45 4.70 12.91 -4.21
N LEU A 46 3.98 11.99 -3.57
CA LEU A 46 3.41 12.16 -2.24
C LEU A 46 4.32 11.64 -1.11
N ARG A 47 5.55 11.19 -1.43
CA ARG A 47 6.47 10.60 -0.44
C ARG A 47 6.82 11.54 0.71
N ARG A 48 6.77 12.86 0.50
CA ARG A 48 7.07 13.89 1.52
C ARG A 48 6.35 13.69 2.86
N TYR A 49 5.14 13.15 2.84
CA TYR A 49 4.33 12.93 4.06
C TYR A 49 4.24 11.46 4.49
N MET A 50 4.90 10.54 3.78
CA MET A 50 4.91 9.13 4.15
C MET A 50 5.72 8.92 5.43
N SER A 51 5.27 8.00 6.28
CA SER A 51 6.06 7.48 7.40
C SER A 51 7.25 6.66 6.91
N VAL A 52 8.12 6.20 7.82
CA VAL A 52 9.21 5.26 7.49
C VAL A 52 8.67 3.97 6.88
N VAL A 53 9.40 3.33 5.95
CA VAL A 53 8.90 2.10 5.31
C VAL A 53 9.00 0.91 6.28
N GLU A 54 7.82 0.43 6.68
CA GLU A 54 7.66 -0.71 7.58
C GLU A 54 8.13 -2.05 7.00
N ASP A 55 8.31 -3.03 7.88
CA ASP A 55 8.73 -4.39 7.54
C ASP A 55 7.72 -5.43 8.03
N GLN A 56 6.94 -6.02 7.11
CA GLN A 56 5.95 -7.05 7.45
C GLN A 56 6.58 -8.42 7.79
N GLY A 57 7.83 -8.65 7.37
CA GLY A 57 8.51 -9.94 7.50
C GLY A 57 7.68 -11.13 6.96
N LYS A 58 7.55 -12.18 7.77
CA LYS A 58 6.88 -13.45 7.39
C LYS A 58 5.38 -13.47 7.67
N ILE A 59 4.77 -12.34 8.02
CA ILE A 59 3.33 -12.27 8.33
C ILE A 59 2.57 -11.84 7.09
N GLY A 60 1.44 -12.48 6.78
CA GLY A 60 0.56 -12.19 5.65
C GLY A 60 -0.23 -10.87 5.73
N SER A 61 0.33 -9.84 6.35
CA SER A 61 -0.37 -8.60 6.76
C SER A 61 -0.21 -7.42 5.78
N CYS A 62 0.10 -7.68 4.51
CA CYS A 62 0.38 -6.63 3.51
C CYS A 62 -0.74 -5.59 3.37
N THR A 63 -2.01 -6.00 3.48
CA THR A 63 -3.18 -5.12 3.46
C THR A 63 -3.17 -4.14 4.63
N ALA A 64 -2.89 -4.63 5.85
CA ALA A 64 -2.81 -3.81 7.05
C ALA A 64 -1.62 -2.83 6.99
N ASN A 65 -0.45 -3.29 6.52
CA ASN A 65 0.72 -2.40 6.33
C ASN A 65 0.39 -1.27 5.34
N THR A 66 -0.27 -1.61 4.23
CA THR A 66 -0.66 -0.66 3.18
C THR A 66 -1.63 0.40 3.70
N LEU A 67 -2.69 -0.01 4.39
CA LEU A 67 -3.74 0.90 4.87
C LEU A 67 -3.28 1.72 6.08
N VAL A 68 -2.48 1.16 6.98
CA VAL A 68 -1.83 1.92 8.06
C VAL A 68 -0.96 3.02 7.47
N ALA A 69 -0.10 2.71 6.48
CA ALA A 69 0.74 3.72 5.84
C ALA A 69 -0.08 4.85 5.18
N ALA A 70 -1.21 4.52 4.55
CA ALA A 70 -2.11 5.51 3.97
C ALA A 70 -2.75 6.41 5.04
N TYR A 71 -3.12 5.83 6.19
CA TYR A 71 -3.71 6.55 7.31
C TYR A 71 -2.70 7.47 8.00
N GLU A 72 -1.46 6.99 8.17
CA GLU A 72 -0.32 7.76 8.68
C GLU A 72 0.03 8.92 7.76
N TYR A 73 0.01 8.71 6.44
CA TYR A 73 0.17 9.76 5.47
C TYR A 73 -0.86 10.87 5.64
N LEU A 74 -2.15 10.53 5.80
CA LEU A 74 -3.19 11.54 6.03
C LEU A 74 -2.96 12.27 7.35
N ALA A 75 -2.55 11.58 8.41
CA ALA A 75 -2.19 12.19 9.69
C ALA A 75 -1.07 13.21 9.53
N ASN A 76 0.01 12.83 8.85
CA ASN A 76 1.14 13.72 8.59
C ASN A 76 0.74 14.91 7.71
N ARG A 77 -0.01 14.67 6.64
CA ARG A 77 -0.48 15.73 5.74
C ARG A 77 -1.36 16.75 6.46
N LYS A 78 -2.24 16.31 7.38
CA LYS A 78 -3.15 17.18 8.14
C LYS A 78 -2.45 17.92 9.28
N ASN A 79 -1.60 17.21 10.03
CA ASN A 79 -1.09 17.69 11.33
C ASN A 79 0.40 18.05 11.32
N GLY A 80 1.14 17.78 10.24
CA GLY A 80 2.59 17.95 10.15
C GLY A 80 3.40 16.85 10.85
N SER A 81 2.75 15.82 11.38
CA SER A 81 3.37 14.63 11.97
C SER A 81 2.42 13.43 11.91
N TYR A 82 2.93 12.21 11.76
CA TYR A 82 2.13 10.98 11.85
C TYR A 82 2.14 10.37 13.26
N ILE A 83 1.17 9.50 13.51
CA ILE A 83 1.11 8.60 14.68
C ILE A 83 1.38 7.20 14.15
N ASP A 84 2.25 6.43 14.81
CA ASP A 84 2.53 5.03 14.46
C ASP A 84 1.37 4.11 14.88
N PHE A 85 0.69 3.50 13.91
CA PHE A 85 -0.54 2.72 14.12
C PHE A 85 -0.35 1.21 13.98
N SER A 86 -1.08 0.45 14.81
CA SER A 86 -0.90 -1.00 14.92
C SER A 86 -1.38 -1.75 13.69
N ARG A 87 -0.43 -2.32 12.95
CA ARG A 87 -0.72 -3.20 11.80
C ARG A 87 -1.30 -4.53 12.25
N LEU A 88 -0.85 -5.11 13.37
CA LEU A 88 -1.40 -6.38 13.85
C LEU A 88 -2.81 -6.25 14.40
N PHE A 89 -3.16 -5.10 15.00
CA PHE A 89 -4.54 -4.84 15.43
C PHE A 89 -5.48 -4.87 14.22
N LEU A 90 -5.13 -4.13 13.17
CA LEU A 90 -5.91 -4.08 11.94
C LEU A 90 -5.99 -5.46 11.27
N TYR A 91 -4.85 -6.15 11.15
CA TYR A 91 -4.77 -7.45 10.51
C TYR A 91 -5.55 -8.55 11.25
N TYR A 92 -5.49 -8.58 12.57
CA TYR A 92 -6.29 -9.50 13.38
C TYR A 92 -7.78 -9.27 13.18
N ASN A 93 -8.23 -8.02 13.29
CA ASN A 93 -9.65 -7.70 13.22
C ASN A 93 -10.24 -7.89 11.81
N ALA A 94 -9.45 -7.66 10.76
CA ALA A 94 -9.87 -7.97 9.39
C ALA A 94 -10.11 -9.48 9.22
N ARG A 95 -9.16 -10.32 9.67
CA ARG A 95 -9.33 -11.78 9.63
C ARG A 95 -10.49 -12.27 10.49
N LYS A 96 -10.64 -11.72 11.70
CA LYS A 96 -11.76 -12.04 12.59
C LYS A 96 -13.12 -11.74 11.94
N ARG A 97 -13.23 -10.60 11.26
CA ARG A 97 -14.45 -10.21 10.53
C ARG A 97 -14.82 -11.20 9.43
N ASP A 98 -13.84 -11.69 8.68
CA ASP A 98 -14.04 -12.64 7.58
C ASP A 98 -13.99 -14.11 8.03
N ASN A 99 -13.96 -14.37 9.34
CA ASN A 99 -13.81 -15.72 9.93
C ASN A 99 -12.56 -16.49 9.46
N ILE A 100 -11.50 -15.77 9.06
CA ILE A 100 -10.24 -16.36 8.61
C ILE A 100 -9.41 -16.77 9.83
N GLN A 101 -9.16 -18.08 9.96
CA GLN A 101 -8.36 -18.65 11.03
C GLN A 101 -6.88 -18.75 10.63
N GLY A 102 -6.00 -18.23 11.49
CA GLY A 102 -4.55 -18.24 11.29
C GLY A 102 -4.06 -17.15 10.33
N ASP A 103 -2.75 -17.16 10.05
CA ASP A 103 -2.11 -16.18 9.17
C ASP A 103 -2.31 -16.56 7.70
N LYS A 104 -3.40 -16.08 7.10
CA LYS A 104 -3.84 -16.45 5.74
C LYS A 104 -4.18 -15.24 4.85
N GLY A 105 -3.76 -14.05 5.26
CA GLY A 105 -4.08 -12.81 4.58
C GLY A 105 -5.42 -12.21 5.00
N SER A 106 -5.72 -11.04 4.43
CA SER A 106 -7.03 -10.38 4.53
C SER A 106 -7.30 -9.58 3.25
N SER A 107 -8.49 -9.02 3.11
CA SER A 107 -8.81 -8.10 2.00
C SER A 107 -8.60 -6.63 2.40
N ILE A 108 -8.39 -5.76 1.40
CA ILE A 108 -8.32 -4.31 1.60
C ILE A 108 -9.69 -3.77 2.04
N ALA A 109 -10.77 -4.20 1.40
CA ALA A 109 -12.14 -3.75 1.72
C ALA A 109 -12.56 -4.08 3.16
N THR A 110 -12.30 -5.31 3.63
CA THR A 110 -12.58 -5.72 5.02
C THR A 110 -11.76 -4.89 6.00
N SER A 111 -10.48 -4.63 5.69
CA SER A 111 -9.60 -3.83 6.52
C SER A 111 -10.09 -2.37 6.63
N ILE A 112 -10.55 -1.77 5.53
CA ILE A 112 -11.21 -0.45 5.54
C ILE A 112 -12.45 -0.46 6.43
N THR A 113 -13.29 -1.49 6.30
CA THR A 113 -14.49 -1.62 7.14
C THR A 113 -14.14 -1.69 8.62
N VAL A 114 -13.07 -2.42 8.99
CA VAL A 114 -12.57 -2.46 10.37
C VAL A 114 -12.12 -1.08 10.83
N MET A 115 -11.36 -0.34 10.02
CA MET A 115 -10.92 1.01 10.37
C MET A 115 -12.10 1.98 10.53
N GLN A 116 -13.18 1.81 9.76
CA GLN A 116 -14.40 2.63 9.88
C GLN A 116 -15.24 2.28 11.12
N GLN A 117 -15.30 1.01 11.51
CA GLN A 117 -16.18 0.54 12.58
C GLN A 117 -15.49 0.48 13.96
N GLN A 118 -14.20 0.15 13.98
CA GLN A 118 -13.43 -0.12 15.19
C GLN A 118 -12.25 0.84 15.35
N GLY A 119 -11.76 1.40 14.24
CA GLY A 119 -10.57 2.24 14.21
C GLY A 119 -9.28 1.43 14.25
N VAL A 120 -8.19 2.07 14.64
CA VAL A 120 -6.87 1.44 14.78
C VAL A 120 -6.14 2.02 16.00
N CYS A 121 -5.60 1.17 16.87
CA CYS A 121 -4.81 1.63 18.01
C CYS A 121 -3.38 1.96 17.59
N LYS A 122 -2.57 2.53 18.48
CA LYS A 122 -1.16 2.79 18.21
C LYS A 122 -0.37 1.48 18.20
N GLU A 123 0.69 1.41 17.38
CA GLU A 123 1.60 0.25 17.34
C GLU A 123 2.24 0.02 18.72
N ALA A 124 2.50 1.08 19.50
CA ALA A 124 2.96 0.96 20.89
C ALA A 124 1.97 0.24 21.83
N THR A 125 0.66 0.30 21.56
CA THR A 125 -0.38 -0.37 22.36
C THR A 125 -0.57 -1.82 21.95
N TRP A 126 -0.38 -2.13 20.66
CA TRP A 126 -0.42 -3.49 20.14
C TRP A 126 0.71 -3.69 19.11
N PRO A 127 1.89 -4.16 19.55
CA PRO A 127 3.11 -4.09 18.74
C PRO A 127 3.20 -5.18 17.68
N TYR A 128 3.93 -4.87 16.61
CA TYR A 128 4.21 -5.78 15.51
C TYR A 128 5.18 -6.90 15.91
N GLN A 129 4.64 -7.93 16.58
CA GLN A 129 5.40 -9.08 17.07
C GLN A 129 4.79 -10.37 16.50
N PRO A 130 5.58 -11.24 15.82
CA PRO A 130 5.04 -12.43 15.16
C PRO A 130 4.21 -13.35 16.05
N HIS A 131 4.55 -13.49 17.33
CA HIS A 131 3.79 -14.33 18.26
C HIS A 131 2.40 -13.76 18.61
N LEU A 132 2.15 -12.46 18.34
CA LEU A 132 0.85 -11.82 18.52
C LEU A 132 -0.07 -11.94 17.31
N VAL A 133 0.42 -12.50 16.17
CA VAL A 133 -0.36 -12.54 14.92
C VAL A 133 -1.73 -13.18 15.11
N ASN A 134 -1.87 -14.24 15.92
CA ASN A 134 -3.15 -14.91 16.13
C ASN A 134 -3.76 -14.63 17.51
N VAL A 135 -3.21 -13.67 18.25
CA VAL A 135 -3.68 -13.29 19.58
C VAL A 135 -4.67 -12.14 19.45
N GLU A 136 -5.81 -12.26 20.14
CA GLU A 136 -6.79 -11.16 20.19
C GLU A 136 -6.20 -9.92 20.87
N PRO A 137 -6.31 -8.72 20.24
CA PRO A 137 -5.87 -7.49 20.86
C PRO A 137 -6.49 -7.24 22.23
N SER A 138 -5.72 -6.58 23.10
CA SER A 138 -6.17 -6.26 24.45
C SER A 138 -7.40 -5.34 24.45
N ALA A 139 -8.17 -5.37 25.53
CA ALA A 139 -9.29 -4.43 25.71
C ALA A 139 -8.85 -2.96 25.63
N GLN A 140 -7.62 -2.67 26.09
CA GLN A 140 -7.01 -1.35 25.96
C GLN A 140 -6.78 -0.97 24.49
N ALA A 141 -6.30 -1.88 23.65
CA ALA A 141 -6.13 -1.64 22.22
C ALA A 141 -7.47 -1.30 21.55
N TYR A 142 -8.53 -2.07 21.84
CA TYR A 142 -9.87 -1.75 21.33
C TYR A 142 -10.42 -0.42 21.85
N GLN A 143 -10.13 -0.04 23.11
CA GLN A 143 -10.55 1.25 23.66
C GLN A 143 -9.81 2.41 22.97
N GLU A 144 -8.50 2.30 22.75
CA GLU A 144 -7.72 3.32 22.08
C GLU A 144 -8.13 3.46 20.60
N ALA A 145 -8.38 2.35 19.91
CA ALA A 145 -8.73 2.33 18.49
C ALA A 145 -9.98 3.17 18.17
N ARG A 146 -10.96 3.23 19.08
CA ARG A 146 -12.19 4.03 18.90
C ARG A 146 -11.94 5.53 18.72
N ASN A 147 -10.77 6.03 19.11
CA ASN A 147 -10.39 7.43 18.93
C ASN A 147 -9.89 7.72 17.50
N PHE A 148 -9.50 6.69 16.74
CA PHE A 148 -8.82 6.79 15.45
C PHE A 148 -9.59 6.02 14.37
N LEU A 149 -10.79 6.53 14.05
CA LEU A 149 -11.66 5.97 13.03
C LEU A 149 -11.30 6.52 11.63
N LEU A 150 -11.46 5.68 10.61
CA LEU A 150 -11.52 6.09 9.21
C LEU A 150 -12.89 6.71 8.92
N LYS A 151 -12.91 7.93 8.36
CA LYS A 151 -14.15 8.68 8.09
C LYS A 151 -14.62 8.55 6.64
N ASP A 152 -13.72 8.72 5.68
CA ASP A 152 -14.02 8.58 4.25
C ASP A 152 -12.99 7.68 3.56
N ALA A 153 -13.48 6.71 2.78
CA ALA A 153 -12.68 5.86 1.92
C ALA A 153 -13.46 5.56 0.65
N ARG A 154 -12.78 5.61 -0.49
CA ARG A 154 -13.39 5.49 -1.81
C ARG A 154 -12.75 4.35 -2.58
N GLN A 155 -13.57 3.51 -3.20
CA GLN A 155 -13.11 2.49 -4.12
C GLN A 155 -12.89 3.12 -5.51
N LEU A 156 -11.80 2.74 -6.18
CA LEU A 156 -11.45 3.28 -7.50
C LEU A 156 -11.66 2.22 -8.58
N PRO A 157 -12.16 2.62 -9.76
CA PRO A 157 -12.01 1.79 -10.95
C PRO A 157 -10.54 1.69 -11.35
N ILE A 158 -10.16 0.58 -11.97
CA ILE A 158 -8.85 0.41 -12.60
C ILE A 158 -8.88 1.17 -13.91
N ASP A 159 -8.56 2.45 -13.83
CA ASP A 159 -8.52 3.40 -14.94
C ASP A 159 -7.35 4.36 -14.70
N LEU A 160 -6.44 4.45 -15.68
CA LEU A 160 -5.20 5.20 -15.55
C LEU A 160 -5.44 6.68 -15.20
N TYR A 161 -6.43 7.31 -15.84
CA TYR A 161 -6.75 8.71 -15.58
C TYR A 161 -7.28 8.89 -14.16
N THR A 162 -8.24 8.05 -13.73
CA THR A 162 -8.81 8.10 -12.39
C THR A 162 -7.74 7.91 -11.31
N MET A 163 -6.87 6.91 -11.49
CA MET A 163 -5.77 6.63 -10.56
C MET A 163 -4.82 7.82 -10.44
N LYS A 164 -4.43 8.44 -11.57
CA LYS A 164 -3.61 9.66 -11.56
C LYS A 164 -4.34 10.85 -10.95
N ASN A 165 -5.65 10.99 -11.15
CA ASN A 165 -6.44 12.09 -10.61
C ASN A 165 -6.52 12.05 -9.08
N PHE A 166 -6.66 10.87 -8.49
CA PHE A 166 -6.59 10.69 -7.04
C PHE A 166 -5.22 11.13 -6.49
N LEU A 167 -4.14 10.69 -7.13
CA LEU A 167 -2.78 11.08 -6.74
C LEU A 167 -2.56 12.59 -6.87
N ALA A 168 -2.99 13.20 -7.98
CA ALA A 168 -2.92 14.65 -8.20
C ALA A 168 -3.75 15.45 -7.19
N SER A 169 -4.81 14.85 -6.65
CA SER A 169 -5.61 15.40 -5.55
C SER A 169 -4.98 15.19 -4.17
N GLY A 170 -3.80 14.56 -4.12
CA GLY A 170 -3.04 14.28 -2.90
C GLY A 170 -3.51 13.05 -2.15
N TYR A 171 -4.31 12.17 -2.77
CA TYR A 171 -4.82 10.95 -2.15
C TYR A 171 -4.07 9.72 -2.70
N PRO A 172 -3.15 9.12 -1.91
CA PRO A 172 -2.59 7.82 -2.26
C PRO A 172 -3.70 6.75 -2.20
N PHE A 173 -3.53 5.69 -2.97
CA PHE A 173 -4.49 4.59 -2.99
C PHE A 173 -3.81 3.24 -2.76
N ALA A 174 -4.40 2.44 -1.88
CA ALA A 174 -4.09 1.05 -1.69
C ALA A 174 -4.58 0.25 -2.91
N PHE A 175 -3.89 -0.83 -3.26
CA PHE A 175 -4.33 -1.74 -4.30
C PHE A 175 -3.81 -3.15 -4.05
N GLY A 176 -4.57 -4.15 -4.48
CA GLY A 176 -4.10 -5.52 -4.63
C GLY A 176 -3.53 -5.76 -6.02
N ILE A 177 -2.46 -6.54 -6.12
CA ILE A 177 -1.83 -6.90 -7.40
C ILE A 177 -1.34 -8.35 -7.39
N LYS A 178 -1.44 -9.02 -8.55
CA LYS A 178 -0.78 -10.28 -8.83
C LYS A 178 0.71 -10.04 -9.05
N LEU A 179 1.56 -10.65 -8.22
CA LEU A 179 3.02 -10.62 -8.41
C LEU A 179 3.48 -11.83 -9.24
N PHE A 180 4.40 -11.58 -10.16
CA PHE A 180 5.07 -12.58 -10.98
C PHE A 180 6.56 -12.68 -10.63
N ASN A 181 7.26 -13.70 -11.13
CA ASN A 181 8.69 -13.94 -10.90
C ASN A 181 9.54 -12.69 -11.14
N SER A 182 9.20 -11.93 -12.18
CA SER A 182 9.90 -10.70 -12.57
C SER A 182 9.94 -9.64 -11.46
N PHE A 183 9.01 -9.66 -10.52
CA PHE A 183 8.97 -8.70 -9.41
C PHE A 183 10.20 -8.78 -8.50
N GLN A 184 10.87 -9.94 -8.41
CA GLN A 184 12.09 -10.08 -7.61
C GLN A 184 13.23 -9.17 -8.09
N GLN A 185 13.25 -8.82 -9.38
CA GLN A 185 14.23 -7.92 -9.98
C GLN A 185 14.17 -6.51 -9.39
N ALA A 186 12.98 -6.07 -8.95
CA ALA A 186 12.78 -4.77 -8.32
C ALA A 186 13.44 -4.67 -6.93
N SER A 187 13.87 -5.78 -6.34
CA SER A 187 14.39 -5.80 -4.97
C SER A 187 15.67 -4.97 -4.76
N LYS A 188 16.40 -4.63 -5.82
CA LYS A 188 17.58 -3.75 -5.76
C LYS A 188 17.25 -2.32 -6.18
N SER A 189 16.73 -2.14 -7.39
CA SER A 189 16.57 -0.81 -8.00
C SER A 189 15.18 -0.20 -7.81
N GLY A 190 14.20 -0.98 -7.34
CA GLY A 190 12.80 -0.61 -7.30
C GLY A 190 12.10 -0.71 -8.66
N TRP A 191 12.81 -0.86 -9.78
CA TRP A 191 12.17 -0.94 -11.10
C TRP A 191 11.48 -2.28 -11.30
N VAL A 192 10.16 -2.24 -11.52
CA VAL A 192 9.37 -3.44 -11.81
C VAL A 192 9.28 -3.63 -13.31
N THR A 193 9.72 -4.80 -13.77
CA THR A 193 9.56 -5.22 -15.16
C THR A 193 8.19 -5.84 -15.39
N MET A 194 7.64 -5.64 -16.58
CA MET A 194 6.40 -6.31 -16.99
C MET A 194 6.58 -7.84 -16.87
N PRO A 195 5.57 -8.58 -16.39
CA PRO A 195 5.59 -10.03 -16.50
C PRO A 195 5.70 -10.42 -17.97
N SER A 196 6.59 -11.36 -18.29
CA SER A 196 6.72 -11.86 -19.66
C SER A 196 5.44 -12.59 -20.04
N PRO A 197 4.64 -12.08 -20.99
CA PRO A 197 3.35 -12.67 -21.32
C PRO A 197 3.50 -14.00 -22.11
N ASN A 198 4.71 -14.32 -22.57
CA ASN A 198 4.99 -15.40 -23.51
C ASN A 198 5.88 -16.51 -22.91
N SER A 199 6.21 -16.47 -21.63
CA SER A 199 6.93 -17.56 -20.96
C SER A 199 6.10 -18.15 -19.82
N GLU A 200 6.07 -19.48 -19.75
CA GLU A 200 5.34 -20.23 -18.72
C GLU A 200 5.81 -19.83 -17.31
N GLU A 201 7.12 -19.62 -17.13
CA GLU A 201 7.74 -19.08 -15.90
C GLU A 201 7.35 -17.62 -15.60
N GLY A 202 7.14 -16.80 -16.64
CA GLY A 202 6.77 -15.39 -16.52
C GLY A 202 5.33 -15.16 -16.09
N LEU A 203 4.47 -16.16 -16.32
CA LEU A 203 3.05 -16.17 -15.94
C LEU A 203 2.79 -16.88 -14.61
N GLN A 204 3.81 -17.50 -13.99
CA GLN A 204 3.67 -18.08 -12.66
C GLN A 204 3.44 -16.97 -11.64
N VAL A 205 2.23 -16.97 -11.06
CA VAL A 205 1.83 -16.03 -10.02
C VAL A 205 2.44 -16.47 -8.69
N HIS A 206 3.26 -15.62 -8.08
CA HIS A 206 3.86 -15.84 -6.74
C HIS A 206 2.87 -15.61 -5.61
N GLY A 207 1.80 -14.89 -5.91
CA GLY A 207 0.73 -14.60 -5.00
C GLY A 207 0.22 -13.19 -5.19
N HIS A 208 -0.73 -12.85 -4.35
CA HIS A 208 -1.31 -11.53 -4.29
C HIS A 208 -0.64 -10.69 -3.20
N HIS A 209 -0.36 -9.44 -3.51
CA HIS A 209 0.25 -8.49 -2.58
C HIS A 209 -0.50 -7.17 -2.59
N ALA A 210 -0.55 -6.50 -1.44
CA ALA A 210 -1.09 -5.16 -1.31
C ALA A 210 0.03 -4.16 -1.13
N MET A 211 -0.04 -3.05 -1.86
CA MET A 211 0.92 -1.94 -1.78
C MET A 211 0.19 -0.59 -1.88
N LEU A 212 0.89 0.49 -1.54
CA LEU A 212 0.33 1.84 -1.57
C LEU A 212 0.91 2.60 -2.76
N CYS A 213 0.05 3.07 -3.67
CA CYS A 213 0.44 3.96 -4.76
C CYS A 213 0.50 5.39 -4.25
N VAL A 214 1.64 6.06 -4.43
CA VAL A 214 1.97 7.35 -3.80
C VAL A 214 2.41 8.41 -4.79
N GLY A 215 2.36 8.12 -6.09
CA GLY A 215 2.78 9.07 -7.11
C GLY A 215 2.85 8.46 -8.49
N TYR A 216 3.24 9.26 -9.46
CA TYR A 216 3.46 8.82 -10.84
C TYR A 216 4.42 9.73 -11.58
N SER A 217 4.99 9.22 -12.67
CA SER A 217 5.78 10.00 -13.63
C SER A 217 5.41 9.64 -15.07
N ASP A 218 4.91 10.62 -15.82
CA ASP A 218 4.57 10.45 -17.23
C ASP A 218 5.80 10.31 -18.13
N LYS A 219 6.91 10.97 -17.79
CA LYS A 219 8.18 10.79 -18.52
C LYS A 219 8.61 9.32 -18.55
N HIS A 220 8.43 8.62 -17.42
CA HIS A 220 8.85 7.23 -17.25
C HIS A 220 7.72 6.21 -17.41
N GLN A 221 6.46 6.66 -17.53
CA GLN A 221 5.27 5.81 -17.63
C GLN A 221 5.13 4.83 -16.45
N VAL A 222 5.42 5.30 -15.23
CA VAL A 222 5.40 4.49 -14.00
C VAL A 222 4.62 5.16 -12.87
N PHE A 223 3.99 4.33 -12.05
CA PHE A 223 3.55 4.69 -10.71
C PHE A 223 4.69 4.55 -9.71
N ILE A 224 4.73 5.46 -8.73
CA ILE A 224 5.61 5.38 -7.56
C ILE A 224 4.83 4.64 -6.47
N VAL A 225 5.36 3.52 -6.00
CA VAL A 225 4.66 2.60 -5.11
C VAL A 225 5.50 2.34 -3.86
N ARG A 226 4.87 2.47 -2.70
CA ARG A 226 5.43 2.11 -1.40
C ARG A 226 5.14 0.63 -1.11
N ASN A 227 6.19 -0.13 -0.84
CA ASN A 227 6.09 -1.50 -0.35
C ASN A 227 6.13 -1.54 1.19
N SER A 228 6.12 -2.74 1.80
CA SER A 228 6.18 -2.95 3.25
C SER A 228 7.27 -3.94 3.65
N TRP A 229 8.40 -3.90 2.91
CA TRP A 229 9.54 -4.82 3.07
C TRP A 229 10.81 -4.11 3.53
N SER A 230 10.67 -3.13 4.42
CA SER A 230 11.71 -2.22 4.92
C SER A 230 12.31 -1.29 3.88
N GLU A 231 12.99 -0.24 4.35
CA GLU A 231 13.75 0.70 3.51
C GLU A 231 14.91 0.05 2.75
N ARG A 232 15.33 -1.17 3.13
CA ARG A 232 16.40 -1.92 2.46
C ARG A 232 15.92 -2.70 1.22
N TRP A 233 14.65 -2.58 0.85
CA TRP A 233 14.11 -3.21 -0.34
C TRP A 233 13.84 -2.18 -1.43
N GLY A 234 14.17 -2.51 -2.69
CA GLY A 234 13.97 -1.62 -3.82
C GLY A 234 14.68 -0.28 -3.60
N HIS A 235 14.05 0.80 -4.05
CA HIS A 235 14.58 2.14 -3.86
C HIS A 235 14.05 2.73 -2.54
N GLY A 236 14.74 2.46 -1.43
CA GLY A 236 14.37 3.01 -0.12
C GLY A 236 13.03 2.48 0.41
N GLY A 237 12.64 1.26 0.05
CA GLY A 237 11.34 0.66 0.36
C GLY A 237 10.25 0.92 -0.70
N TYR A 238 10.60 1.60 -1.78
CA TYR A 238 9.71 1.93 -2.90
C TYR A 238 10.06 1.17 -4.17
N CYS A 239 9.08 1.05 -5.06
CA CYS A 239 9.25 0.56 -6.41
C CYS A 239 8.51 1.43 -7.44
N TYR A 240 8.86 1.23 -8.70
CA TYR A 240 8.32 1.93 -9.85
C TYR A 240 7.62 0.92 -10.74
N ILE A 241 6.29 0.98 -10.79
CA ILE A 241 5.46 -0.01 -11.49
C ILE A 241 4.95 0.60 -12.80
N PRO A 242 5.18 -0.03 -13.97
CA PRO A 242 4.67 0.45 -15.24
C PRO A 242 3.15 0.68 -15.22
N TYR A 243 2.68 1.74 -15.89
CA TYR A 243 1.24 2.00 -16.04
C TYR A 243 0.51 0.80 -16.63
N SER A 244 1.09 0.17 -17.64
CA SER A 244 0.56 -1.03 -18.32
C SER A 244 0.45 -2.26 -17.41
N TYR A 245 1.11 -2.27 -16.25
CA TYR A 245 0.97 -3.32 -15.24
C TYR A 245 -0.11 -2.95 -14.22
N LEU A 246 0.07 -1.83 -13.52
CA LEU A 246 -0.80 -1.49 -12.38
C LEU A 246 -2.21 -1.09 -12.83
N ALA A 247 -2.34 -0.41 -13.98
CA ALA A 247 -3.63 -0.03 -14.55
C ALA A 247 -4.23 -1.13 -15.45
N ASN A 248 -3.79 -2.39 -15.31
CA ASN A 248 -4.37 -3.52 -16.02
C ASN A 248 -5.30 -4.34 -15.11
N PRO A 249 -6.60 -4.44 -15.44
CA PRO A 249 -7.59 -5.14 -14.61
C PRO A 249 -7.39 -6.66 -14.55
N GLN A 250 -6.52 -7.24 -15.39
CA GLN A 250 -6.14 -8.65 -15.27
C GLN A 250 -5.19 -8.91 -14.09
N TYR A 251 -4.46 -7.88 -13.67
CA TYR A 251 -3.40 -7.99 -12.66
C TYR A 251 -3.73 -7.30 -11.35
N SER A 252 -4.43 -6.17 -11.40
CA SER A 252 -4.79 -5.37 -10.23
C SER A 252 -6.25 -5.60 -9.82
N PHE A 253 -6.53 -5.39 -8.54
CA PHE A 253 -7.87 -5.49 -7.93
C PHE A 253 -7.94 -4.67 -6.64
N ASP A 254 -9.14 -4.42 -6.12
CA ASP A 254 -9.38 -3.74 -4.83
C ASP A 254 -8.62 -2.42 -4.63
N LEU A 255 -8.77 -1.47 -5.55
CA LEU A 255 -8.17 -0.15 -5.40
C LEU A 255 -9.02 0.71 -4.44
N TRP A 256 -8.39 1.27 -3.41
CA TRP A 256 -9.05 2.11 -2.41
C TRP A 256 -8.20 3.30 -1.97
N ALA A 257 -8.77 4.50 -1.98
CA ALA A 257 -8.16 5.68 -1.37
C ALA A 257 -8.80 5.96 -0.02
N ILE A 258 -7.96 6.23 0.99
CA ILE A 258 -8.41 6.79 2.27
C ILE A 258 -8.42 8.32 2.08
N CYS A 259 -9.56 8.96 2.33
CA CYS A 259 -9.78 10.38 2.03
C CYS A 259 -9.93 11.24 3.29
N ASP A 260 -10.44 10.68 4.38
CA ASP A 260 -10.61 11.42 5.65
C ASP A 260 -10.51 10.51 6.88
N ALA A 261 -10.01 11.04 7.99
CA ALA A 261 -9.68 10.31 9.20
C ALA A 261 -9.91 11.13 10.48
N SER A 262 -10.38 10.46 11.52
CA SER A 262 -10.57 11.00 12.87
C SER A 262 -9.22 11.19 13.57
N LEU A 263 -8.52 12.28 13.26
CA LEU A 263 -7.14 12.52 13.69
C LEU A 263 -7.01 13.68 14.69
N ASP A 264 -8.14 14.19 15.20
CA ASP A 264 -8.15 15.34 16.10
C ASP A 264 -7.70 14.90 17.50
N THR A 265 -6.51 15.36 17.89
CA THR A 265 -5.90 15.11 19.20
C THR A 265 -5.99 16.32 20.15
N THR A 266 -6.77 17.35 19.81
CA THR A 266 -6.94 18.57 20.63
C THR A 266 -8.41 18.94 20.84
N PRO A 267 -8.82 19.45 22.02
CA PRO A 267 -10.14 20.03 22.23
C PRO A 267 -10.29 21.28 21.35
N THR A 268 -11.44 21.38 20.70
CA THR A 268 -11.82 22.37 19.68
C THR A 268 -11.49 23.82 20.05
N THR A 269 -10.45 24.39 19.46
CA THR A 269 -10.44 25.81 19.10
C THR A 269 -10.64 25.91 17.61
N LEU A 270 -11.84 26.35 17.21
CA LEU A 270 -12.28 26.55 15.83
C LEU A 270 -11.29 27.45 15.08
N PHE A 271 -10.41 26.85 14.29
CA PHE A 271 -9.87 27.50 13.11
C PHE A 271 -10.65 26.98 11.90
N SER A 272 -11.43 27.88 11.32
CA SER A 272 -11.97 27.71 9.98
C SER A 272 -10.81 27.40 9.03
N MET A 273 -10.74 26.18 8.55
CA MET A 273 -9.88 25.86 7.41
C MET A 273 -10.56 26.44 6.18
N SER A 274 -10.02 27.55 5.66
CA SER A 274 -10.38 28.02 4.33
C SER A 274 -9.94 26.99 3.30
N SER A 275 -10.66 26.95 2.19
CA SER A 275 -10.52 26.09 1.02
C SER A 275 -9.19 26.27 0.24
N ASP A 276 -8.13 26.78 0.87
CA ASP A 276 -6.97 27.34 0.20
C ASP A 276 -5.68 26.53 0.39
N LEU A 277 -5.75 25.28 0.85
CA LEU A 277 -4.68 24.30 0.60
C LEU A 277 -4.77 23.79 -0.85
N ALA A 278 -4.84 24.74 -1.77
CA ALA A 278 -4.76 24.55 -3.20
C ALA A 278 -3.43 23.85 -3.53
N LEU A 279 -3.56 22.88 -4.44
CA LEU A 279 -2.66 22.29 -5.45
C LEU A 279 -1.17 22.72 -5.60
N ASP A 280 -0.63 23.71 -4.89
CA ASP A 280 0.50 24.52 -5.35
C ASP A 280 1.90 24.13 -4.84
N SER A 281 2.18 22.86 -4.50
CA SER A 281 3.57 22.48 -4.17
C SER A 281 4.00 21.04 -4.47
N TRP A 282 3.29 20.31 -5.32
CA TRP A 282 3.56 18.87 -5.56
C TRP A 282 4.48 18.56 -6.75
N VAL A 283 5.11 19.57 -7.34
CA VAL A 283 6.07 19.38 -8.42
C VAL A 283 7.48 19.42 -7.82
N THR A 284 8.07 18.25 -7.60
CA THR A 284 9.52 18.13 -7.41
C THR A 284 10.16 17.86 -8.77
N ASP A 285 11.40 18.31 -8.97
CA ASP A 285 12.10 18.20 -10.27
C ASP A 285 12.06 16.76 -10.82
N GLU A 286 11.56 16.62 -12.06
CA GLU A 286 11.27 15.31 -12.69
C GLU A 286 12.46 14.34 -12.66
N ASP A 287 13.69 14.88 -12.75
CA ASP A 287 14.92 14.08 -12.79
C ASP A 287 15.38 13.57 -11.41
N SER A 288 14.92 14.16 -10.30
CA SER A 288 15.32 13.74 -8.95
C SER A 288 14.49 12.58 -8.39
N ILE A 289 13.30 12.33 -8.96
CA ILE A 289 12.29 11.41 -8.42
C ILE A 289 12.53 9.96 -8.90
N VAL A 290 13.03 9.83 -10.13
CA VAL A 290 13.16 8.56 -10.87
C VAL A 290 14.47 8.57 -11.67
N GLN A 291 15.58 8.18 -11.05
CA GLN A 291 16.87 8.08 -11.75
C GLN A 291 16.87 6.83 -12.66
N PRO A 292 17.06 6.98 -13.99
CA PRO A 292 17.14 5.84 -14.90
C PRO A 292 18.43 5.02 -14.69
N PHE A 293 18.33 3.70 -14.74
CA PHE A 293 19.47 2.79 -14.59
C PHE A 293 20.22 2.60 -15.92
N THR A 294 21.55 2.67 -15.89
CA THR A 294 22.44 2.21 -16.97
C THR A 294 22.80 0.75 -16.74
N GLU A 295 22.52 -0.13 -17.71
CA GLU A 295 22.62 -1.61 -17.66
C GLU A 295 23.94 -2.25 -17.17
N ASN A 296 25.00 -1.47 -16.96
CA ASN A 296 26.29 -2.02 -16.60
C ASN A 296 26.49 -2.03 -15.09
N GLU A 297 25.97 -3.03 -14.39
CA GLU A 297 26.71 -3.66 -13.27
C GLU A 297 25.96 -4.85 -12.61
N TYR A 298 26.57 -6.03 -12.77
CA TYR A 298 26.46 -7.28 -11.99
C TYR A 298 25.46 -8.37 -12.42
N ASP A 299 25.99 -9.38 -13.13
CA ASP A 299 25.49 -10.77 -13.24
C ASP A 299 25.53 -11.48 -11.88
N TYR A 300 24.43 -12.07 -11.41
CA TYR A 300 24.47 -13.18 -10.43
C TYR A 300 23.25 -14.12 -10.55
N GLU A 301 23.53 -15.42 -10.42
CA GLU A 301 22.60 -16.57 -10.48
C GLU A 301 21.70 -16.69 -9.24
N PHE A 302 20.47 -17.18 -9.44
CA PHE A 302 19.50 -17.54 -8.40
C PHE A 302 19.45 -19.06 -8.21
N GLN A 303 19.44 -19.54 -6.96
CA GLN A 303 19.18 -20.95 -6.65
C GLN A 303 17.71 -21.14 -6.26
N TYR A 304 17.02 -22.01 -6.98
CA TYR A 304 15.68 -22.51 -6.66
C TYR A 304 15.82 -23.68 -5.69
N LEU A 305 15.07 -23.67 -4.59
CA LEU A 305 14.87 -24.86 -3.77
C LEU A 305 13.45 -25.37 -4.00
N GLU A 306 13.35 -26.55 -4.59
CA GLU A 306 12.11 -27.32 -4.68
C GLU A 306 11.75 -27.89 -3.30
N ASP A 307 10.47 -27.73 -2.95
CA ASP A 307 9.64 -28.35 -1.90
C ASP A 307 10.33 -29.07 -0.71
N VAL A 308 10.03 -28.58 0.50
CA VAL A 308 10.00 -29.38 1.74
C VAL A 308 8.68 -29.17 2.47
#